data_AF-A0A7Y5GVH4-F1
#
_entry.id   AF-A0A7Y5GVH4-F1
#
_cell.length_a   1.000
_cell.length_b   1.000
_cell.length_c   1.000
_cell.angle_alpha   90.00
_cell.angle_beta   90.00
_cell.angle_gamma   90.00
#
_symmetry.space_group_name_H-M   'P 1'
#
loop_
_entity.id
_entity.type
_entity.pdbx_description
1 polymer ?
#
loop_
_entity_poly.entity_id
_entity_poly.type
_entity_poly.pdbx_seq_one_letter_code
_entity_poly.pdbx_strand_id
1 'polypeptide(L)'
;MGGIPERDLIEDILEERGLAAGLLRGFNPDAFRGDQIHLLNLEYRFPIWYLHNGISGLPVFLERLHGAIFVDVGTATLAGIFDDPWQVGLGAELRLGAQFLLDTPANFRLGIAHGLGEFGIFQYYLIAGTGF
;
A
#
# COMPACT_ATOMS: atom_id res chain seq x y z
N MET A 1 -14.25 -3.60 -7.48
CA MET A 1 -12.80 -3.27 -7.57
C MET A 1 -12.64 -1.77 -7.46
N GLY A 2 -11.59 -1.32 -6.80
CA GLY A 2 -11.41 0.07 -6.39
C GLY A 2 -11.48 0.16 -4.88
N GLY A 3 -10.62 1.01 -4.33
CA GLY A 3 -10.51 1.49 -2.95
C GLY A 3 -10.53 0.47 -1.81
N ILE A 4 -9.92 0.84 -0.69
CA ILE A 4 -9.67 -0.06 0.44
C ILE A 4 -11.03 -0.57 0.99
N PRO A 5 -11.39 -1.87 0.84
CA PRO A 5 -12.63 -2.42 1.39
C PRO A 5 -12.52 -2.55 2.92
N GLU A 6 -13.67 -2.61 3.62
CA GLU A 6 -13.78 -2.85 5.07
C GLU A 6 -13.22 -4.22 5.56
N ARG A 7 -12.64 -5.05 4.67
CA ARG A 7 -12.13 -6.38 5.07
C ARG A 7 -10.69 -6.31 5.58
N ASP A 8 -10.44 -7.17 6.56
CA ASP A 8 -9.29 -7.23 7.48
C ASP A 8 -7.94 -6.87 6.85
N LEU A 9 -7.63 -5.58 6.91
CA LEU A 9 -6.32 -5.00 6.61
C LEU A 9 -5.19 -5.64 7.42
N ILE A 10 -5.53 -6.33 8.51
CA ILE A 10 -4.61 -7.01 9.42
C ILE A 10 -4.01 -8.26 8.77
N GLU A 11 -4.79 -9.03 8.00
CA GLU A 11 -4.33 -10.29 7.40
C GLU A 11 -3.39 -10.07 6.20
N ASP A 12 -3.67 -9.05 5.38
CA ASP A 12 -2.79 -8.65 4.27
C ASP A 12 -1.46 -8.04 4.74
N ILE A 13 -1.42 -7.43 5.94
CA ILE A 13 -0.18 -6.95 6.57
C ILE A 13 0.65 -8.12 7.12
N LEU A 14 -0.01 -9.17 7.61
CA LEU A 14 0.63 -10.38 8.15
C LEU A 14 1.29 -11.21 7.04
N GLU A 15 0.76 -11.23 5.81
CA GLU A 15 1.33 -12.04 4.72
C GLU A 15 2.48 -11.37 3.94
N GLU A 16 2.89 -10.12 4.25
CA GLU A 16 3.88 -9.32 3.48
C GLU A 16 3.61 -9.18 1.96
N ARG A 17 2.53 -9.75 1.46
CA ARG A 17 1.97 -9.47 0.15
C ARG A 17 1.52 -8.02 0.23
N GLY A 18 2.22 -7.14 -0.49
CA GLY A 18 1.90 -5.72 -0.47
C GLY A 18 0.39 -5.54 -0.64
N LEU A 19 -0.18 -4.51 -0.01
CA LEU A 19 -1.59 -4.07 -0.08
C LEU A 19 -2.19 -4.01 -1.50
N ALA A 20 -1.38 -4.27 -2.52
CA ALA A 20 -1.62 -4.27 -3.94
C ALA A 20 -2.09 -5.62 -4.52
N ALA A 21 -2.14 -6.72 -3.76
CA ALA A 21 -2.64 -8.00 -4.25
C ALA A 21 -4.17 -7.99 -4.41
N GLY A 22 -4.69 -7.18 -5.35
CA GLY A 22 -6.11 -7.12 -5.68
C GLY A 22 -6.76 -5.75 -5.56
N LEU A 23 -5.98 -4.69 -5.29
CA LEU A 23 -6.53 -3.34 -5.13
C LEU A 23 -5.92 -2.32 -6.09
N LEU A 24 -6.78 -1.53 -6.72
CA LEU A 24 -6.40 -0.34 -7.47
C LEU A 24 -6.42 0.86 -6.52
N ARG A 25 -5.25 1.23 -5.98
CA ARG A 25 -5.11 2.36 -5.05
C ARG A 25 -5.34 3.69 -5.78
N GLY A 26 -5.91 4.67 -5.07
CA GLY A 26 -6.25 5.97 -5.66
C GLY A 26 -7.62 6.03 -6.36
N PHE A 27 -8.49 5.05 -6.12
CA PHE A 27 -9.88 5.01 -6.60
C PHE A 27 -10.82 4.67 -5.43
N ASN A 28 -12.11 5.03 -5.54
CA ASN A 28 -13.12 4.77 -4.50
C ASN A 28 -13.40 3.25 -4.35
N PRO A 29 -13.68 2.71 -3.14
CA PRO A 29 -14.31 1.40 -2.99
C PRO A 29 -15.44 1.19 -4.01
N ASP A 30 -15.42 0.05 -4.71
CA ASP A 30 -16.43 -0.32 -5.72
C ASP A 30 -16.57 0.57 -6.96
N ALA A 31 -15.57 1.40 -7.26
CA ALA A 31 -15.58 2.24 -8.47
C ALA A 31 -15.71 1.44 -9.79
N PHE A 32 -15.28 0.18 -9.81
CA PHE A 32 -15.27 -0.67 -11.00
C PHE A 32 -15.93 -2.04 -10.74
N ARG A 33 -16.82 -2.45 -11.65
CA ARG A 33 -17.53 -3.74 -11.62
C ARG A 33 -17.44 -4.42 -12.98
N GLY A 34 -16.99 -5.67 -13.00
CA GLY A 34 -16.87 -6.50 -14.19
C GLY A 34 -16.68 -7.97 -13.80
N ASP A 35 -16.89 -8.86 -14.75
CA ASP A 35 -16.77 -10.32 -14.55
C ASP A 35 -15.31 -10.79 -14.70
N GLN A 36 -14.48 -10.01 -15.39
CA GLN A 36 -13.05 -10.22 -15.53
C GLN A 36 -12.29 -9.01 -14.99
N ILE A 37 -11.27 -9.26 -14.18
CA ILE A 37 -10.47 -8.22 -13.57
C ILE A 37 -9.01 -8.45 -13.91
N HIS A 38 -8.40 -7.44 -14.52
CA HIS A 38 -6.99 -7.43 -14.85
C HIS A 38 -6.31 -6.35 -14.03
N LEU A 39 -5.29 -6.72 -13.25
CA LEU A 39 -4.53 -5.81 -12.43
C LEU A 39 -3.04 -6.12 -12.61
N LEU A 40 -2.27 -5.08 -12.88
CA LEU A 40 -0.82 -5.07 -12.91
C LEU A 40 -0.33 -4.12 -11.82
N ASN A 41 0.41 -4.66 -10.85
CA ASN A 41 1.07 -3.87 -9.83
C ASN A 41 2.57 -3.83 -10.09
N LEU A 42 3.13 -2.62 -10.10
CA LEU A 42 4.56 -2.38 -10.15
C LEU A 42 4.96 -1.59 -8.90
N GLU A 43 5.70 -2.20 -8.00
CA GLU A 43 6.17 -1.56 -6.77
C GLU A 43 7.71 -1.56 -6.73
N TYR A 44 8.29 -0.37 -6.54
CA TYR A 44 9.73 -0.20 -6.37
C TYR A 44 10.03 0.25 -4.94
N ARG A 45 10.75 -0.60 -4.20
CA ARG A 45 11.13 -0.38 -2.80
C ARG A 45 12.60 0.00 -2.72
N PHE A 46 12.89 1.05 -1.96
CA PHE A 46 14.27 1.48 -1.73
C PHE A 46 14.50 1.80 -0.25
N PRO A 47 15.68 1.42 0.30
CA PRO A 47 16.06 1.82 1.64
C PRO A 47 16.33 3.32 1.67
N ILE A 48 15.71 4.03 2.61
CA ILE A 48 16.02 5.46 2.85
C ILE A 48 17.11 5.55 3.90
N TRP A 49 16.87 4.96 5.07
CA TRP A 49 17.83 4.94 6.16
C TRP A 49 17.77 3.67 6.97
N TYR A 50 18.96 3.17 7.31
CA TYR A 50 19.15 2.17 8.35
C TYR A 50 19.49 2.92 9.63
N LEU A 51 18.50 3.10 10.50
CA LEU A 51 18.73 3.70 11.81
C LEU A 51 19.23 2.55 12.68
N HIS A 52 20.55 2.42 12.84
CA HIS A 52 21.12 1.48 13.81
C HIS A 52 21.30 2.11 15.19
N ASN A 53 20.75 3.31 15.39
CA ASN A 53 20.91 4.09 16.60
C ASN A 53 19.62 4.04 17.42
N GLY A 54 19.65 3.30 18.53
CA GLY A 54 18.77 3.58 19.65
C GLY A 54 19.02 5.00 20.13
N ILE A 55 17.95 5.78 20.33
CA ILE A 55 18.09 7.09 20.96
C ILE A 55 18.56 6.82 22.40
N SER A 56 19.80 7.20 22.71
CA SER A 56 20.44 6.96 24.01
C SER A 56 19.54 7.46 25.15
N GLY A 57 18.85 6.54 25.83
CA GLY A 57 17.97 6.81 26.97
C GLY A 57 16.48 6.48 26.79
N LEU A 58 15.99 6.13 25.59
CA LEU A 58 14.60 5.70 25.38
C LEU A 58 14.56 4.22 24.95
N PRO A 59 13.59 3.42 25.44
CA PRO A 59 13.44 2.02 25.03
C PRO A 59 12.73 1.89 23.66
N VAL A 60 13.06 2.80 22.73
CA VAL A 60 12.52 2.85 21.37
C VAL A 60 13.69 2.85 20.41
N PHE A 61 13.76 1.81 19.59
CA PHE A 61 14.79 1.61 18.58
C PHE A 61 14.13 1.77 17.21
N LEU A 62 14.41 2.87 16.51
CA LEU A 62 14.05 2.97 15.11
C LEU A 62 15.05 2.10 14.34
N GLU A 63 14.60 1.11 13.57
CA GLU A 63 15.50 0.18 12.88
C GLU A 63 15.74 0.60 11.43
N ARG A 64 14.64 0.86 10.73
CA ARG A 64 14.66 0.94 9.28
C ARG A 64 13.56 1.85 8.75
N LEU A 65 13.95 2.78 7.89
CA LEU A 65 13.06 3.63 7.12
C LEU A 65 13.20 3.25 5.64
N HIS A 66 12.08 2.88 5.03
CA HIS A 66 11.98 2.47 3.64
C HIS A 66 11.00 3.37 2.90
N GLY A 67 11.37 3.71 1.68
CA GLY A 67 10.47 4.31 0.71
C GLY A 67 9.97 3.23 -0.23
N ALA A 68 8.73 3.36 -0.67
CA ALA A 68 8.24 2.64 -1.83
C ALA A 68 7.52 3.63 -2.74
N ILE A 69 7.67 3.44 -4.04
CA ILE A 69 6.79 4.03 -5.03
C ILE A 69 6.07 2.90 -5.75
N PHE A 70 4.83 3.12 -6.13
CA PHE A 70 4.04 2.10 -6.80
C PHE A 70 3.22 2.70 -7.94
N VAL A 71 2.96 1.84 -8.91
CA VAL A 71 2.06 2.08 -10.03
C VAL A 71 1.16 0.85 -10.15
N ASP A 72 -0.14 1.07 -10.05
CA ASP A 72 -1.18 0.08 -10.22
C ASP A 72 -1.92 0.38 -11.52
N VAL A 73 -2.00 -0.57 -12.44
CA VAL A 73 -2.73 -0.43 -13.69
C VAL A 73 -3.80 -1.52 -13.70
N GLY A 74 -5.07 -1.16 -13.84
CA GLY A 74 -6.15 -2.13 -13.84
C GLY A 74 -7.31 -1.78 -14.74
N THR A 75 -8.06 -2.81 -15.13
CA THR A 75 -9.33 -2.70 -15.83
C THR A 75 -10.29 -3.78 -15.32
N ALA A 76 -11.58 -3.47 -15.32
CA ALA A 76 -12.65 -4.42 -14.98
C ALA A 76 -13.57 -4.49 -16.19
N THR A 77 -13.66 -5.67 -16.81
CA THR A 77 -14.36 -5.84 -18.08
C THR A 77 -15.39 -6.97 -17.99
N LEU A 78 -16.41 -6.90 -18.85
CA LEU A 78 -17.43 -7.94 -18.98
C LEU A 78 -17.18 -8.90 -20.15
N ALA A 79 -16.50 -8.46 -21.21
CA ALA A 79 -16.37 -9.25 -22.45
C ALA A 79 -14.93 -9.37 -22.98
N GLY A 80 -14.12 -8.29 -22.92
CA GLY A 80 -12.75 -8.30 -23.41
C GLY A 80 -11.85 -7.25 -22.74
N ILE A 81 -10.55 -7.50 -22.73
CA ILE A 81 -9.52 -6.67 -22.06
C ILE A 81 -9.38 -5.25 -22.64
N PHE A 82 -9.79 -5.05 -23.90
CA PHE A 82 -9.65 -3.78 -24.61
C PHE A 82 -10.94 -2.96 -24.69
N ASP A 83 -12.05 -3.49 -24.15
CA ASP A 83 -13.36 -2.86 -24.29
C ASP A 83 -13.54 -1.70 -23.29
N ASP A 84 -12.88 -1.78 -22.13
CA ASP A 84 -12.98 -0.78 -21.07
C ASP A 84 -11.67 0.01 -20.87
N PRO A 85 -11.76 1.29 -20.48
CA PRO A 85 -10.60 2.14 -20.29
C PRO A 85 -9.72 1.63 -19.16
N TRP A 86 -8.42 1.63 -19.40
CA TRP A 86 -7.41 1.26 -18.42
C TRP A 86 -7.24 2.38 -17.40
N GLN A 87 -7.27 2.01 -16.13
CA GLN A 87 -7.16 2.93 -15.01
C GLN A 87 -5.78 2.80 -14.38
N VAL A 88 -5.15 3.92 -14.08
CA VAL A 88 -3.78 3.95 -13.57
C VAL A 88 -3.78 4.66 -12.22
N GLY A 89 -3.47 3.93 -11.15
CA GLY A 89 -3.13 4.49 -9.85
C GLY A 89 -1.62 4.61 -9.71
N LEU A 90 -1.13 5.70 -9.14
CA LEU A 90 0.26 5.80 -8.70
C LEU A 90 0.34 6.36 -7.30
N GLY A 91 1.42 6.07 -6.61
CA GLY A 91 1.60 6.58 -5.27
C GLY A 91 2.96 6.30 -4.67
N ALA A 92 3.09 6.74 -3.43
CA ALA A 92 4.29 6.58 -2.65
C ALA A 92 3.93 6.19 -1.23
N GLU A 93 4.77 5.35 -0.63
CA GLU A 93 4.66 4.91 0.76
C GLU A 93 5.98 5.14 1.49
N LEU A 94 5.88 5.55 2.74
CA LEU A 94 6.95 5.55 3.71
C LEU A 94 6.65 4.48 4.75
N ARG A 95 7.60 3.57 4.96
CA ARG A 95 7.50 2.45 5.88
C ARG A 95 8.58 2.59 6.95
N LEU A 96 8.19 2.71 8.20
CA LEU A 96 9.08 2.83 9.35
C LEU A 96 8.89 1.60 10.25
N GLY A 97 9.98 0.85 10.45
CA GLY A 97 10.07 -0.20 11.45
C GLY A 97 10.73 0.32 12.72
N ALA A 98 10.11 0.03 13.86
CA ALA A 98 10.61 0.35 15.19
C ALA A 98 10.45 -0.83 16.14
N GLN A 99 11.42 -1.01 17.04
CA GLN A 99 11.39 -1.97 18.12
C GLN A 99 11.18 -1.22 19.44
N PHE A 100 10.10 -1.56 20.15
CA PHE A 100 9.85 -1.11 21.51
C PHE A 100 10.35 -2.15 22.50
N LEU A 101 10.94 -1.70 23.60
CA LEU A 101 11.26 -2.52 24.77
C LEU A 101 12.05 -3.82 24.46
N LEU A 102 12.90 -3.78 23.42
CA LEU A 102 13.76 -4.87 22.92
C LEU A 102 13.05 -6.07 22.24
N ASP A 103 11.72 -6.16 22.24
CA ASP A 103 11.01 -7.34 21.67
C ASP A 103 9.61 -7.05 21.12
N THR A 104 9.15 -5.80 21.14
CA THR A 104 7.84 -5.43 20.58
C THR A 104 8.03 -4.73 19.24
N PRO A 105 7.88 -5.44 18.10
CA PRO A 105 7.97 -4.84 16.79
C PRO A 105 6.76 -3.93 16.54
N ALA A 106 7.01 -2.75 15.99
CA ALA A 106 6.00 -1.82 15.55
C ALA A 106 6.34 -1.31 14.15
N ASN A 107 5.36 -1.40 13.27
CA ASN A 107 5.48 -0.97 11.89
C ASN A 107 4.48 0.13 11.62
N PHE A 108 4.98 1.24 11.07
CA PHE A 108 4.19 2.37 10.62
C PHE A 108 4.34 2.49 9.10
N ARG A 109 3.23 2.62 8.39
CA ARG A 109 3.19 2.83 6.95
C ARG A 109 2.30 4.02 6.65
N LEU A 110 2.90 5.07 6.11
CA LEU A 110 2.22 6.25 5.61
C LEU A 110 2.22 6.19 4.09
N GLY A 111 1.05 6.25 3.46
CA GLY A 111 0.94 6.19 2.01
C GLY A 111 0.05 7.27 1.43
N ILE A 112 0.41 7.69 0.23
CA ILE A 112 -0.41 8.52 -0.65
C ILE A 112 -0.60 7.79 -1.96
N ALA A 113 -1.81 7.84 -2.49
CA ALA A 113 -2.18 7.26 -3.77
C ALA A 113 -3.00 8.27 -4.56
N HIS A 114 -2.81 8.29 -5.87
CA HIS A 114 -3.53 9.13 -6.80
C HIS A 114 -3.96 8.30 -8.00
N GLY A 115 -5.27 8.20 -8.21
CA GLY A 115 -5.82 7.63 -9.43
C GLY A 115 -5.78 8.65 -10.56
N LEU A 116 -5.29 8.23 -11.72
CA LEU A 116 -5.38 8.96 -12.98
C LEU A 116 -6.59 8.44 -13.75
N GLY A 117 -7.48 9.35 -14.12
CA GLY A 117 -8.69 9.04 -14.88
C GLY A 117 -9.91 9.77 -14.34
N GLU A 118 -11.07 9.48 -14.93
CA GLU A 118 -12.35 10.14 -14.61
C GLU A 118 -12.83 9.86 -13.17
N PHE A 119 -12.41 8.72 -12.60
CA PHE A 119 -12.75 8.28 -11.24
C PHE A 119 -11.57 8.35 -10.26
N GLY A 120 -10.48 8.98 -10.69
CA GLY A 120 -9.26 9.10 -9.91
C GLY A 120 -9.45 10.01 -8.69
N ILE A 121 -9.07 9.52 -7.51
CA ILE A 121 -9.08 10.30 -6.27
C ILE A 121 -7.67 10.39 -5.69
N PHE A 122 -7.44 11.42 -4.89
CA PHE A 122 -6.27 11.50 -4.03
C PHE A 122 -6.60 10.87 -2.68
N GLN A 123 -5.89 9.81 -2.33
CA GLN A 123 -6.10 9.05 -1.11
C GLN A 123 -4.84 9.10 -0.25
N TYR A 124 -5.03 9.39 1.03
CA TYR A 124 -4.00 9.28 2.06
C TYR A 124 -4.40 8.18 3.03
N TYR A 125 -3.45 7.38 3.48
CA TYR A 125 -3.69 6.35 4.48
C TYR A 125 -2.49 6.24 5.43
N LEU A 126 -2.82 5.94 6.68
CA LEU A 126 -1.84 5.61 7.71
C LEU A 126 -2.23 4.25 8.26
N ILE A 127 -1.28 3.35 8.25
CA ILE A 127 -1.41 2.00 8.77
C ILE A 127 -0.37 1.85 9.87
N ALA A 128 -0.83 1.41 11.04
CA ALA A 128 0.04 1.07 12.15
C ALA A 128 -0.29 -0.36 12.59
N GLY A 129 0.75 -1.17 12.81
CA GLY A 129 0.60 -2.55 13.26
C GLY A 129 1.76 -2.96 14.16
N THR A 130 1.50 -3.91 15.06
CA THR A 130 2.52 -4.57 15.86
C THR A 130 3.00 -5.80 15.09
N GLY A 131 4.29 -5.90 14.81
CA GLY A 131 4.85 -6.71 13.72
C GLY A 131 4.91 -8.24 13.91
N PHE A 132 5.12 -8.86 12.75
CA PHE A 132 5.51 -10.26 12.42
C PHE A 132 4.53 -11.38 12.73
#